data_AF-A0A2S2BT93-F1
#
_entry.id   AF-A0A2S2BT93-F1
#
_cell.length_a   1.000
_cell.length_b   1.000
_cell.length_c   1.000
_cell.angle_alpha   90.00
_cell.angle_beta   90.00
_cell.angle_gamma   90.00
#
_symmetry.space_group_name_H-M   'P 1'
#
loop_
_entity.id
_entity.type
_entity.pdbx_description
1 polymer ?
#
loop_
_entity_poly.entity_id
_entity_poly.type
_entity_poly.pdbx_seq_one_letter_code
_entity_poly.pdbx_strand_id
1 'polypeptide(L)'
;MNSPDTHDGTDHDPGRGIVDRLVSELGQSFARAAICRMVTGSIRDLAGVPTADLPELAERLARQRLLTVRERVDAYPARSAVVTQ
;
A
#
# COMPACT_ATOMS: atom_id res chain seq x y z
N MET A 1 27.64 -7.01 30.17
CA MET A 1 27.23 -7.87 29.05
C MET A 1 25.99 -7.23 28.44
N ASN A 2 26.05 -6.82 27.17
CA ASN A 2 24.90 -6.26 26.45
C ASN A 2 23.78 -7.31 26.34
N SER A 3 22.54 -6.91 26.58
CA SER A 3 21.53 -6.74 25.53
C SER A 3 20.21 -6.23 26.14
N PRO A 4 19.54 -5.25 25.51
CA PRO A 4 18.17 -4.90 25.86
C PRO A 4 17.26 -6.00 25.31
N ASP A 5 16.48 -6.67 26.16
CA ASP A 5 15.37 -7.49 25.69
C ASP A 5 14.22 -6.53 25.35
N THR A 6 14.38 -5.83 24.22
CA THR A 6 13.25 -5.27 23.49
C THR A 6 12.51 -6.44 22.88
N HIS A 7 11.75 -7.17 23.68
CA HIS A 7 10.60 -7.89 23.18
C HIS A 7 9.39 -6.94 23.31
N ASP A 8 9.46 -5.82 22.58
CA ASP A 8 8.22 -5.20 22.12
C ASP A 8 7.59 -6.28 21.25
N GLY A 9 6.59 -6.95 21.80
CA GLY A 9 5.61 -7.68 21.04
C GLY A 9 4.85 -6.68 20.18
N THR A 10 5.55 -6.04 19.24
CA THR A 10 4.92 -5.54 18.03
C THR A 10 4.31 -6.80 17.45
N ASP A 11 3.04 -7.00 17.76
CA ASP A 11 2.01 -7.35 16.81
C ASP A 11 2.51 -6.94 15.42
N HIS A 12 3.28 -7.83 14.81
CA HIS A 12 3.89 -7.61 13.51
C HIS A 12 2.73 -7.87 12.56
N ASP A 13 1.72 -7.00 12.61
CA ASP A 13 0.70 -6.91 11.60
C ASP A 13 1.48 -6.71 10.30
N PRO A 14 1.57 -7.75 9.46
CA PRO A 14 2.37 -7.66 8.25
C PRO A 14 1.85 -6.52 7.37
N GLY A 15 0.56 -6.15 7.51
CA GLY A 15 -0.03 -5.00 6.88
C GLY A 15 0.58 -3.66 7.31
N ARG A 16 0.90 -3.47 8.59
CA ARG A 16 1.32 -2.16 9.13
C ARG A 16 2.69 -1.73 8.62
N GLY A 17 3.64 -2.67 8.52
CA GLY A 17 4.95 -2.40 7.92
C GLY A 17 4.86 -2.05 6.43
N ILE A 18 4.01 -2.79 5.70
CA ILE A 18 3.74 -2.54 4.27
C ILE A 18 3.08 -1.16 4.08
N VAL A 19 2.08 -0.82 4.90
CA VAL A 19 1.38 0.47 4.85
C VAL A 19 2.33 1.63 5.12
N ASP A 20 3.19 1.54 6.13
CA ASP A 20 4.12 2.62 6.47
C ASP A 20 5.11 2.92 5.34
N ARG A 21 5.66 1.86 4.72
CA ARG A 21 6.56 1.97 3.58
C ARG A 21 5.86 2.58 2.36
N LEU A 22 4.66 2.10 2.05
CA LEU A 22 3.85 2.66 0.96
C LEU A 22 3.45 4.11 1.24
N VAL A 23 3.15 4.48 2.47
CA VAL A 23 2.85 5.87 2.85
C VAL A 23 4.06 6.77 2.70
N SER A 24 5.27 6.30 3.04
CA SER A 24 6.48 7.10 2.78
C SER A 24 6.73 7.33 1.30
N GLU A 25 6.51 6.30 0.45
CA GLU A 25 6.78 6.39 -0.99
C GLU A 25 5.67 7.08 -1.78
N LEU A 26 4.41 6.84 -1.40
CA LEU A 26 3.21 7.20 -2.14
C LEU A 26 2.33 8.20 -1.39
N GLY A 27 2.69 8.60 -0.17
CA GLY A 27 1.95 9.57 0.64
C GLY A 27 1.83 10.95 0.01
N GLN A 28 2.70 11.26 -0.95
CA GLN A 28 2.58 12.47 -1.77
C GLN A 28 1.45 12.39 -2.80
N SER A 29 1.11 11.20 -3.27
CA SER A 29 0.06 10.97 -4.27
C SER A 29 -1.25 10.41 -3.69
N PHE A 30 -1.18 9.72 -2.55
CA PHE A 30 -2.31 9.01 -1.94
C PHE A 30 -2.39 9.25 -0.44
N ALA A 31 -3.61 9.40 0.07
CA ALA A 31 -3.84 9.45 1.50
C ALA A 31 -3.56 8.10 2.19
N ARG A 32 -3.01 8.14 3.41
CA ARG A 32 -2.75 6.95 4.24
C ARG A 32 -3.96 6.03 4.38
N ALA A 33 -5.17 6.59 4.47
CA ALA A 33 -6.40 5.81 4.54
C ALA A 33 -6.67 5.00 3.26
N ALA A 34 -6.35 5.55 2.08
CA ALA A 34 -6.50 4.85 0.81
C ALA A 34 -5.48 3.71 0.66
N ILE A 35 -4.23 3.97 1.05
CA ILE A 35 -3.16 2.96 1.07
C ILE A 35 -3.53 1.82 2.04
N CYS A 36 -3.95 2.15 3.26
CA CYS A 36 -4.39 1.15 4.25
C CYS A 36 -5.54 0.29 3.70
N ARG A 37 -6.57 0.91 3.11
CA ARG A 37 -7.70 0.19 2.51
C ARG A 37 -7.26 -0.74 1.37
N MET A 38 -6.30 -0.32 0.55
CA MET A 38 -5.75 -1.19 -0.50
C MET A 38 -4.99 -2.37 0.09
N VAL A 39 -4.11 -2.15 1.07
CA VAL A 39 -3.32 -3.22 1.69
C VAL A 39 -4.24 -4.23 2.39
N THR A 40 -5.22 -3.77 3.19
CA THR A 40 -6.21 -4.67 3.80
C THR A 40 -7.02 -5.42 2.75
N GLY A 41 -7.40 -4.77 1.65
CA GLY A 41 -8.07 -5.42 0.53
C GLY A 41 -7.21 -6.51 -0.12
N SER A 42 -5.93 -6.24 -0.36
CA SER A 42 -4.96 -7.19 -0.93
C SER A 42 -4.73 -8.39 -0.01
N ILE A 43 -4.54 -8.17 1.29
CA ILE A 43 -4.36 -9.25 2.27
C ILE A 43 -5.61 -10.13 2.31
N ARG A 44 -6.80 -9.52 2.28
CA ARG A 44 -8.07 -10.26 2.28
C ARG A 44 -8.29 -11.06 0.98
N ASP A 45 -7.86 -10.53 -0.15
CA ASP A 45 -7.86 -11.23 -1.45
C ASP A 45 -6.91 -12.44 -1.42
N LEU A 46 -5.76 -12.27 -0.77
CA LEU A 46 -4.73 -13.30 -0.58
C LEU A 46 -4.97 -14.20 0.63
N ALA A 47 -6.10 -14.10 1.32
CA ALA A 47 -6.37 -14.89 2.53
C ALA A 47 -6.41 -16.42 2.30
N GLY A 48 -6.45 -16.86 1.04
CA GLY A 48 -6.33 -18.27 0.65
C GLY A 48 -4.90 -18.73 0.30
N VAL A 49 -3.90 -17.85 0.37
CA VAL A 49 -2.50 -18.14 0.07
C VAL A 49 -1.75 -18.46 1.36
N PRO A 50 -0.79 -19.41 1.36
CA PRO A 50 0.06 -19.67 2.52
C PRO A 50 0.70 -18.39 3.08
N THR A 51 0.69 -18.28 4.41
CA THR A 51 1.12 -17.10 5.19
C THR A 51 2.58 -16.69 4.97
N ALA A 52 3.40 -17.59 4.42
CA ALA A 52 4.80 -17.32 4.11
C ALA A 52 4.98 -16.29 2.96
N ASP A 53 4.12 -16.34 1.94
CA ASP A 53 4.19 -15.46 0.77
C ASP A 53 3.18 -14.30 0.82
N LEU A 54 2.20 -14.38 1.71
CA LEU A 54 1.16 -13.38 1.92
C LEU A 54 1.67 -11.93 2.02
N PRO A 55 2.70 -11.61 2.85
CA PRO A 55 3.19 -10.22 2.95
C PRO A 55 3.85 -9.72 1.67
N GLU A 56 4.66 -10.56 1.00
CA GLU A 56 5.33 -10.18 -0.24
C GLU A 56 4.32 -9.98 -1.38
N LEU A 57 3.34 -10.89 -1.50
CA LEU A 57 2.27 -10.79 -2.48
C LEU A 57 1.34 -9.61 -2.20
N ALA A 58 1.01 -9.35 -0.94
CA ALA A 58 0.18 -8.21 -0.56
C ALA A 58 0.86 -6.88 -0.87
N GLU A 59 2.18 -6.76 -0.60
CA GLU A 59 2.96 -5.58 -0.97
C GLU A 59 2.99 -5.40 -2.49
N ARG A 60 3.28 -6.45 -3.25
CA ARG A 60 3.29 -6.39 -4.73
C ARG A 60 1.93 -5.99 -5.28
N LEU A 61 0.85 -6.64 -4.83
CA LEU A 61 -0.51 -6.35 -5.31
C LEU A 61 -0.94 -4.92 -4.95
N ALA A 62 -0.66 -4.47 -3.73
CA ALA A 62 -0.95 -3.10 -3.29
C ALA A 62 -0.16 -2.07 -4.11
N ARG A 63 1.15 -2.28 -4.33
CA ARG A 63 1.97 -1.43 -5.21
C ARG A 63 1.41 -1.37 -6.62
N GLN A 64 1.11 -2.52 -7.22
CA GLN A 64 0.59 -2.58 -8.59
C GLN A 64 -0.73 -1.82 -8.71
N ARG A 65 -1.67 -1.99 -7.77
CA ARG A 65 -2.94 -1.24 -7.79
C ARG A 65 -2.73 0.25 -7.59
N LEU A 66 -1.84 0.66 -6.68
CA LEU A 66 -1.52 2.09 -6.47
C LEU A 66 -0.89 2.72 -7.71
N LEU A 67 0.04 2.01 -8.36
CA LEU A 67 0.65 2.43 -9.64
C LEU A 67 -0.40 2.55 -10.73
N THR A 68 -1.25 1.53 -10.94
CA THR A 68 -2.33 1.59 -11.94
C THR A 68 -3.30 2.73 -11.66
N VAL A 69 -3.70 2.98 -10.40
CA VAL A 69 -4.56 4.11 -10.07
C VAL A 69 -3.83 5.43 -10.36
N ARG A 70 -2.55 5.55 -10.02
CA ARG A 70 -1.74 6.74 -10.31
C ARG A 70 -1.63 6.99 -11.81
N GLU A 71 -1.32 5.97 -12.59
CA GLU A 71 -1.28 6.03 -14.05
C GLU A 71 -2.62 6.43 -14.64
N ARG A 72 -3.75 5.97 -14.07
CA ARG A 72 -5.07 6.41 -14.51
C ARG A 72 -5.38 7.86 -14.14
N VAL A 73 -4.92 8.33 -12.98
CA VAL A 73 -5.06 9.75 -12.61
C VAL A 73 -4.17 10.63 -13.49
N ASP A 74 -2.96 10.18 -13.80
CA ASP A 74 -1.98 10.88 -14.64
C ASP A 74 -2.37 10.87 -16.13
N ALA A 75 -2.88 9.75 -16.65
CA ALA A 75 -3.33 9.59 -18.03
C ALA A 75 -4.66 10.32 -18.32
N TYR A 76 -5.36 10.79 -17.29
CA TYR A 76 -6.46 11.73 -17.42
C TYR A 76 -6.09 13.09 -16.78
N PRO A 77 -5.07 13.81 -17.29
CA PRO A 77 -4.85 15.18 -16.85
C PRO A 77 -5.94 16.02 -17.52
N ALA A 78 -6.94 16.44 -16.75
CA ALA A 78 -7.91 17.45 -17.14
C ALA A 78 -8.43 17.34 -18.59
N ARG A 79 -9.41 16.47 -18.84
CA ARG A 79 -10.31 16.60 -20.01
C ARG A 79 -11.24 17.83 -19.88
N SER A 80 -10.75 18.92 -19.28
CA SER A 80 -11.43 20.20 -19.04
C SER A 80 -10.79 21.38 -19.78
N ALA A 81 -9.79 21.16 -20.62
CA ALA A 81 -9.24 22.19 -21.51
C ALA A 81 -9.72 22.08 -22.96
N VAL A 82 -10.95 21.59 -23.20
CA VAL A 82 -11.65 21.74 -24.49
C VAL A 82 -13.12 22.10 -24.25
N VAL A 83 -13.31 23.29 -23.69
CA VAL A 83 -14.46 24.11 -24.00
C VAL A 83 -13.91 25.53 -24.18
N THR A 84 -14.35 26.22 -25.23
CA THR A 84 -13.86 27.52 -25.73
C THR A 84 -12.73 27.42 -26.76
N GLN A 85 -13.10 27.30 -28.04
CA GLN A 85 -13.31 28.46 -28.93
C GLN A 85 -14.07 28.03 -30.19
#